data_AF-A0A382DQY6-F1
#
_entry.id   AF-A0A382DQY6-F1
#
_cell.length_a   1.000
_cell.length_b   1.000
_cell.length_c   1.000
_cell.angle_alpha   90.00
_cell.angle_beta   90.00
_cell.angle_gamma   90.00
#
_symmetry.space_group_name_H-M   'P 1'
#
loop_
_entity.id
_entity.type
_entity.pdbx_description
1 polymer ?
#
loop_
_entity_poly.entity_id
_entity_poly.type
_entity_poly.pdbx_seq_one_letter_code
_entity_poly.pdbx_strand_id
1 'polypeptide(L)'
;MTQTAQATAAEAAPLLDGTPGVIADWSSDQRAFKKTHWGKAMMWIFLLSDTFIFSCFLISYGTVRMSTTIPWPNPSEVFALTIFGQHVPLLL
;
A
#
# COMPACT_ATOMS: atom_id res chain seq x y z
N MET A 1 -55.21 7.57 -36.84
CA MET A 1 -54.07 8.49 -36.73
C MET A 1 -53.03 7.79 -35.86
N THR A 2 -52.00 7.25 -36.50
CA THR A 2 -51.00 6.38 -35.87
C THR A 2 -49.69 7.17 -35.85
N GLN A 3 -49.14 7.46 -34.67
CA GLN A 3 -47.69 7.66 -34.56
C GLN A 3 -47.19 7.24 -33.17
N THR A 4 -46.25 6.32 -33.25
CA THR A 4 -45.57 5.53 -32.23
C THR A 4 -44.63 6.39 -31.38
N ALA A 5 -44.61 6.14 -30.07
CA ALA A 5 -43.60 6.69 -29.16
C ALA A 5 -42.19 6.18 -29.56
N GLN A 6 -41.33 7.07 -30.05
CA GLN A 6 -39.90 6.80 -30.22
C GLN A 6 -39.17 7.27 -28.97
N ALA A 7 -38.85 6.32 -28.08
CA ALA A 7 -37.75 6.47 -27.15
C ALA A 7 -36.45 6.32 -27.95
N THR A 8 -35.89 7.43 -28.42
CA THR A 8 -34.56 7.43 -29.04
C THR A 8 -33.54 7.14 -27.96
N ALA A 9 -32.83 6.02 -28.16
CA ALA A 9 -31.74 5.55 -27.34
C ALA A 9 -30.79 6.70 -26.99
N ALA A 10 -30.49 6.83 -25.69
CA ALA A 10 -29.38 7.63 -25.23
C ALA A 10 -28.12 7.17 -25.98
N GLU A 11 -27.55 8.12 -26.71
CA GLU A 11 -26.32 8.00 -27.47
C GLU A 11 -25.24 7.32 -26.63
N ALA A 12 -24.83 6.12 -27.04
CA ALA A 12 -23.72 5.41 -26.41
C ALA A 12 -22.45 6.20 -26.70
N ALA A 13 -21.96 6.92 -25.67
CA ALA A 13 -20.71 7.65 -25.73
C ALA A 13 -19.58 6.72 -26.22
N PRO A 14 -18.64 7.20 -27.07
CA PRO A 14 -17.60 6.36 -27.63
C PRO A 14 -16.73 5.81 -26.49
N LEU A 15 -16.61 4.48 -26.43
CA LEU A 15 -15.65 3.81 -25.56
C LEU A 15 -14.25 4.22 -26.03
N LEU A 16 -13.51 4.93 -25.18
CA LEU A 16 -12.12 5.27 -25.46
C LEU A 16 -11.31 3.96 -25.47
N ASP A 17 -10.58 3.66 -26.54
CA ASP A 17 -9.73 2.47 -26.61
C ASP A 17 -8.36 2.70 -25.94
N GLY A 18 -7.84 1.68 -25.26
CA GLY A 18 -6.50 1.67 -24.66
C GLY A 18 -6.44 2.13 -23.21
N THR A 19 -5.23 2.51 -22.74
CA THR A 19 -5.01 2.99 -21.36
C THR A 19 -5.91 4.16 -20.95
N PRO A 20 -6.27 5.12 -21.82
CA PRO A 20 -7.21 6.19 -21.45
C PRO A 20 -8.62 5.66 -21.20
N GLY A 21 -9.03 4.62 -21.92
CA GLY A 21 -10.29 3.91 -21.70
C GLY A 21 -10.37 3.23 -20.35
N VAL A 22 -9.29 2.53 -19.96
CA VAL A 22 -9.20 1.88 -18.65
C VAL A 22 -9.20 2.91 -17.52
N ILE A 23 -8.52 4.05 -17.68
CA ILE A 23 -8.51 5.14 -16.69
C ILE A 23 -9.89 5.82 -16.62
N ALA A 24 -10.54 6.05 -17.76
CA ALA A 24 -11.88 6.61 -17.82
C ALA A 24 -12.91 5.67 -17.17
N ASP A 25 -12.83 4.36 -17.44
CA ASP A 25 -13.70 3.34 -16.85
C ASP A 25 -13.47 3.24 -15.33
N TRP A 26 -12.19 3.16 -14.91
CA TRP A 26 -11.78 3.11 -13.51
C TRP A 26 -12.18 4.36 -12.70
N SER A 27 -12.05 5.55 -13.29
CA SER A 27 -12.45 6.81 -12.65
C SER A 27 -13.97 7.03 -12.68
N SER A 28 -14.67 6.50 -13.69
CA SER A 28 -16.13 6.53 -13.78
C SER A 28 -16.80 5.56 -12.79
N ASP A 29 -16.06 4.57 -12.29
CA ASP A 29 -16.54 3.54 -11.39
C ASP A 29 -16.73 4.07 -9.94
N GLN A 30 -17.56 5.10 -9.81
CA GLN A 30 -18.13 5.55 -8.53
C GLN A 30 -18.85 4.41 -7.79
N ARG A 31 -19.12 3.27 -8.43
CA ARG A 31 -19.66 2.06 -7.79
C ARG A 31 -18.63 1.29 -6.97
N ALA A 32 -17.33 1.37 -7.27
CA ALA A 32 -16.27 0.79 -6.43
C ALA A 32 -16.29 1.38 -5.01
N PHE A 33 -16.70 2.66 -4.88
CA PHE A 33 -16.80 3.35 -3.60
C PHE A 33 -18.22 3.37 -3.00
N LYS A 34 -19.28 3.25 -3.82
CA LYS A 34 -20.67 3.24 -3.31
C LYS A 34 -21.10 1.91 -2.66
N LYS A 35 -20.47 0.79 -3.00
CA LYS A 35 -20.74 -0.52 -2.34
C LYS A 35 -19.87 -0.77 -1.11
N THR A 36 -18.85 0.05 -0.88
CA THR A 36 -17.95 -0.13 0.26
C THR A 36 -18.52 0.62 1.44
N HIS A 37 -19.00 -0.11 2.45
CA HIS A 37 -19.45 0.48 3.71
C HIS A 37 -18.37 1.44 4.22
N TRP A 38 -18.75 2.67 4.59
CA TRP A 38 -17.82 3.73 5.00
C TRP A 38 -16.80 3.28 6.07
N GLY A 39 -17.21 2.41 7.00
CA GLY A 39 -16.32 1.81 7.99
C GLY A 39 -15.21 0.92 7.40
N LYS A 40 -15.46 0.25 6.27
CA LYS A 40 -14.42 -0.52 5.55
C LYS A 40 -13.44 0.41 4.84
N ALA A 41 -13.92 1.50 4.24
CA ALA A 41 -13.05 2.49 3.60
C ALA A 41 -12.08 3.13 4.62
N MET A 42 -12.57 3.48 5.82
CA MET A 42 -11.72 3.99 6.90
C MET A 42 -10.62 3.01 7.32
N MET A 43 -10.94 1.71 7.40
CA MET A 43 -9.93 0.68 7.68
C MET A 43 -8.86 0.61 6.57
N TRP A 44 -9.26 0.67 5.30
CA TRP A 44 -8.31 0.66 4.18
C TRP A 44 -7.39 1.89 4.18
N ILE A 45 -7.92 3.09 4.48
CA ILE A 45 -7.11 4.31 4.61
C ILE A 45 -6.13 4.17 5.78
N PHE A 46 -6.58 3.64 6.92
CA PHE A 46 -5.72 3.39 8.07
C PHE A 46 -4.59 2.40 7.74
N LEU A 47 -4.92 1.26 7.13
CA LEU A 47 -3.94 0.23 6.78
C LEU A 47 -2.93 0.73 5.75
N LEU A 48 -3.39 1.48 4.74
CA LEU A 48 -2.53 2.07 3.73
C LEU A 48 -1.62 3.15 4.33
N SER A 49 -2.12 3.96 5.26
CA SER A 49 -1.31 4.93 6.02
C SER A 49 -0.23 4.23 6.84
N ASP A 50 -0.56 3.17 7.57
CA ASP A 50 0.40 2.42 8.39
C ASP A 50 1.48 1.76 7.52
N THR A 51 1.08 1.16 6.40
CA THR A 51 2.00 0.57 5.41
C THR A 51 2.92 1.62 4.78
N PHE A 52 2.40 2.83 4.49
CA PHE A 52 3.18 3.93 3.95
C PHE A 52 4.23 4.42 4.96
N ILE A 53 3.82 4.68 6.20
CA ILE A 53 4.71 5.11 7.28
C ILE A 53 5.80 4.06 7.53
N PHE A 54 5.42 2.79 7.60
CA PHE A 54 6.35 1.67 7.75
C PHE A 54 7.35 1.60 6.61
N SER A 55 6.89 1.77 5.37
CA SER A 55 7.75 1.79 4.18
C SER A 55 8.76 2.95 4.23
N CYS A 56 8.34 4.15 4.65
CA CYS A 56 9.25 5.28 4.85
C CYS A 56 10.33 4.96 5.90
N PHE A 57 9.99 4.29 6.99
CA PHE A 57 10.96 3.85 7.99
C PHE A 57 11.92 2.80 7.44
N LEU A 58 11.43 1.82 6.68
CA LEU A 58 12.27 0.80 6.06
C LEU A 58 13.25 1.40 5.05
N ILE A 59 12.79 2.31 4.19
CA ILE A 59 13.64 2.99 3.21
C ILE A 59 14.69 3.85 3.92
N SER A 60 14.28 4.59 4.96
CA SER A 60 15.20 5.43 5.75
C SER A 60 16.26 4.58 6.45
N TYR A 61 15.87 3.48 7.10
CA TYR A 61 16.80 2.53 7.71
C TYR A 61 17.72 1.86 6.68
N GLY A 62 17.17 1.41 5.55
CA GLY A 62 17.93 0.84 4.45
C GLY A 62 18.97 1.81 3.91
N THR A 63 18.61 3.08 3.75
CA THR A 63 19.51 4.15 3.29
C THR A 63 20.65 4.36 4.28
N VAL A 64 20.35 4.45 5.58
CA VAL A 64 21.38 4.55 6.64
C VAL A 64 22.27 3.31 6.65
N ARG A 65 21.70 2.12 6.44
CA ARG A 65 22.51 0.90 6.42
C ARG A 65 23.37 0.76 5.18
N MET A 66 22.90 1.19 4.03
CA MET A 66 23.69 1.21 2.80
C MET A 66 24.81 2.26 2.86
N SER A 67 24.61 3.38 3.57
CA SER A 67 25.64 4.42 3.73
C SER A 67 26.65 4.13 4.84
N THR A 68 26.32 3.25 5.80
CA THR A 68 27.22 2.87 6.89
C THR A 68 28.21 1.80 6.41
N THR A 69 29.49 2.14 6.37
CA THR A 69 30.58 1.20 6.03
C THR A 69 31.02 0.31 7.19
N ILE A 70 30.53 0.61 8.40
CA ILE A 70 30.86 -0.17 9.61
C ILE A 70 30.07 -1.48 9.58
N PRO A 71 30.74 -2.64 9.69
CA PRO A 71 30.07 -3.93 9.73
C PRO A 71 29.09 -4.00 10.92
N TRP A 72 28.05 -4.83 10.79
CA TRP A 72 27.16 -5.09 11.92
C TRP A 72 27.97 -5.70 13.07
N PRO A 73 27.84 -5.22 14.31
CA PRO A 73 28.58 -5.77 15.45
C PRO A 73 28.24 -7.25 15.64
N ASN A 74 29.23 -8.05 16.07
CA ASN A 74 29.03 -9.49 16.25
C ASN A 74 27.89 -9.74 17.25
N PRO A 75 26.78 -10.41 16.86
CA PRO A 75 25.65 -10.65 17.75
C PRO A 75 26.06 -11.38 19.04
N SER A 76 27.08 -12.23 18.95
CA SER A 76 27.63 -12.95 20.10
C SER A 76 28.23 -12.04 21.16
N GLU A 77 28.68 -10.85 20.79
CA GLU A 77 29.19 -9.83 21.71
C GLU A 77 28.10 -8.84 22.16
N VAL A 78 27.19 -8.48 21.26
CA VAL A 78 26.10 -7.53 21.56
C VAL A 78 25.08 -8.09 22.56
N PHE A 79 24.81 -9.40 22.47
CA PHE A 79 23.89 -10.10 23.37
C PHE A 79 24.61 -10.93 24.43
N ALA A 80 25.92 -10.72 24.62
CA ALA A 80 26.64 -11.39 25.68
C ALA A 80 26.11 -10.96 27.06
N LEU A 81 25.94 -11.94 27.95
CA LEU A 81 25.58 -11.68 29.34
C LEU A 81 26.84 -11.78 30.19
N THR A 82 27.18 -10.69 30.89
CA THR A 82 28.28 -10.71 31.86
C THR A 82 27.75 -11.29 33.18
N ILE A 83 28.09 -12.55 33.46
CA ILE A 83 27.71 -13.23 34.71
C ILE A 83 28.99 -13.58 35.46
N PHE A 84 29.09 -13.19 36.74
CA PHE A 84 30.27 -13.43 37.60
C PHE A 84 31.62 -12.97 37.00
N GLY A 85 31.61 -11.91 36.18
CA GLY A 85 32.82 -11.39 35.53
C GLY A 85 33.32 -12.23 34.34
N GLN A 86 32.56 -13.24 33.92
CA GLN A 86 32.81 -14.00 32.69
C GLN A 86 31.88 -13.52 31.58
N HIS A 87 32.46 -13.23 30.42
CA HIS A 87 31.74 -12.78 29.23
C HIS A 87 31.24 -14.02 28.47
N VAL A 88 29.99 -14.41 28.68
CA VAL A 88 29.41 -15.59 28.02
C VAL A 88 28.80 -15.16 26.68
N PRO A 89 29.36 -15.58 25.52
CA PRO A 89 28.78 -15.24 24.23
C PRO A 89 27.43 -15.94 24.06
N LEU A 90 26.38 -15.15 23.82
CA LEU A 90 25.00 -15.50 23.44
C LEU A 90 24.53 -16.91 23.90
N LEU A 91 23.82 -16.96 25.04
CA LEU A 91 23.08 -18.16 25.46
C LEU A 91 21.89 -18.35 24.50
N LEU A 92 21.94 -19.41 23.69
CA LEU A 92 20.86 -19.83 22.80
C LEU A 92 20.01 -20.92 23.46
#